data_AF-A0A4Q3BDU1-F1
#
_entry.id   AF-A0A4Q3BDU1-F1
#
_cell.length_a   1.000
_cell.length_b   1.000
_cell.length_c   1.000
_cell.angle_alpha   90.00
_cell.angle_beta   90.00
_cell.angle_gamma   90.00
#
_symmetry.space_group_name_H-M   'P 1'
#
loop_
_entity.id
_entity.type
_entity.pdbx_description
1 polymer ?
#
loop_
_entity_poly.entity_id
_entity_poly.type
_entity_poly.pdbx_seq_one_letter_code
_entity_poly.pdbx_strand_id
1 'polypeptide(L)'
;MGGYVVDGANQSGFFCARLQTNGAVDNTFGVNGIYRTPTSTANFLELNSVVITHNNKILLAGHVSNPSNLSSSVRVIRLMPNGAADNSFNGNGSGTYYKNLSHDSTFVIPNALAVHPDSSIYVVGGSFNNSGSYSQFIIRIKQNGVLDSTISTEGSGWYYSNQGGLNAMLNDIVIDADSTIFVGGAEESIGTNNDLLLAAYKRLPDIAGITYIFNGNGLWTDAANWQSNLVPPTNLPNGATIIIAPALNGTAILNVPQTIEPGGRIVVNNNAAMQVEGNLKIGN
;
A
#
# COMPACT_ATOMS: atom_id res chain seq x y z
N MET A 1 -11.44 16.23 -12.79
CA MET A 1 -10.77 15.61 -13.95
C MET A 1 -9.27 15.69 -13.77
N GLY A 2 -8.50 14.81 -14.39
CA GLY A 2 -7.05 14.90 -14.41
C GLY A 2 -6.45 14.23 -15.64
N GLY A 3 -5.17 14.48 -15.89
CA GLY A 3 -4.40 13.92 -16.99
C GLY A 3 -2.97 14.47 -16.97
N TYR A 4 -2.33 14.52 -18.13
CA TYR A 4 -1.06 15.22 -18.34
C TYR A 4 -1.22 16.38 -19.32
N VAL A 5 -0.31 17.35 -19.23
CA VAL A 5 -0.17 18.46 -20.18
C VAL A 5 1.24 18.48 -20.72
N VAL A 6 1.39 18.88 -21.99
CA VAL A 6 2.67 19.10 -22.65
C VAL A 6 2.79 20.58 -22.99
N ASP A 7 3.90 21.22 -22.63
CA ASP A 7 4.16 22.62 -22.96
C ASP A 7 4.83 22.80 -24.33
N GLY A 8 5.03 24.05 -24.75
CA GLY A 8 5.65 24.38 -26.03
C GLY A 8 7.13 23.95 -26.16
N ALA A 9 7.77 23.55 -25.06
CA ALA A 9 9.11 22.98 -25.02
C ALA A 9 9.08 21.44 -24.94
N ASN A 10 7.92 20.83 -25.21
CA ASN A 10 7.68 19.38 -25.16
C ASN A 10 7.90 18.76 -23.78
N GLN A 11 7.71 19.55 -22.72
CA GLN A 11 7.85 19.08 -21.35
C GLN A 11 6.49 18.70 -20.79
N SER A 12 6.43 17.57 -20.09
CA SER A 12 5.17 17.03 -19.55
C SER A 12 5.01 17.32 -18.06
N GLY A 13 3.76 17.45 -17.61
CA GLY A 13 3.39 17.57 -16.20
C GLY A 13 1.98 17.04 -15.95
N PHE A 14 1.69 16.58 -14.73
CA PHE A 14 0.32 16.23 -14.36
C PHE A 14 -0.53 17.48 -14.24
N PHE A 15 -1.80 17.37 -14.61
CA PHE A 15 -2.81 18.38 -14.31
C PHE A 15 -4.03 17.76 -13.64
N CYS A 16 -4.69 18.58 -12.81
CA CYS A 16 -6.01 18.30 -12.28
C CYS A 16 -6.85 19.57 -12.41
N ALA A 17 -8.07 19.43 -12.92
CA ALA A 17 -9.02 20.53 -13.02
C ALA A 17 -10.32 20.16 -12.29
N ARG A 18 -10.91 21.14 -11.62
CA ARG A 18 -12.24 21.03 -11.04
C ARG A 18 -13.26 21.68 -11.96
N LEU A 19 -14.34 20.95 -12.23
CA LEU A 19 -15.48 21.45 -12.97
C LEU A 19 -16.66 21.64 -12.02
N GLN A 20 -17.45 22.66 -12.31
CA GLN A 20 -18.75 22.88 -11.70
C GLN A 20 -19.77 21.88 -12.25
N THR A 21 -20.94 21.79 -11.61
CA THR A 21 -22.02 20.88 -12.03
C THR A 21 -22.56 21.18 -13.43
N ASN A 22 -22.40 22.41 -13.92
CA ASN A 22 -22.74 22.82 -15.28
C ASN A 22 -21.61 22.56 -16.30
N GLY A 23 -20.50 21.91 -15.89
CA GLY A 23 -19.34 21.61 -16.72
C GLY A 23 -18.34 22.76 -16.89
N ALA A 24 -18.64 23.98 -16.40
CA ALA A 24 -17.69 25.09 -16.43
C ALA A 24 -16.50 24.84 -15.50
N VAL A 25 -15.34 25.39 -15.82
CA VAL A 25 -14.17 25.34 -14.93
C VAL A 25 -14.49 26.08 -13.63
N ASP A 26 -14.14 25.47 -12.51
CA ASP A 26 -14.21 26.12 -11.21
C ASP A 26 -12.92 26.89 -10.93
N ASN A 27 -12.92 28.19 -11.24
CA ASN A 27 -11.76 29.06 -11.08
C ASN A 27 -11.27 29.23 -9.64
N THR A 28 -11.99 28.73 -8.63
CA THR A 28 -11.55 28.74 -7.22
C THR A 28 -10.62 27.57 -6.87
N PHE A 29 -10.43 26.63 -7.79
CA PHE A 29 -9.55 25.48 -7.63
C PHE A 29 -8.14 25.76 -8.18
N GLY A 30 -7.10 25.52 -7.40
CA GLY A 30 -5.71 25.72 -7.82
C GLY A 30 -5.48 27.14 -8.35
N VAL A 31 -4.81 27.24 -9.50
CA VAL A 31 -4.62 28.51 -10.22
C VAL A 31 -5.51 28.49 -11.45
N ASN A 32 -6.51 29.38 -11.49
CA ASN A 32 -7.48 29.47 -12.60
C ASN A 32 -8.19 28.15 -12.91
N GLY A 33 -8.56 27.41 -11.86
CA GLY A 33 -9.29 26.15 -11.96
C GLY A 33 -8.43 24.90 -12.15
N ILE A 34 -7.10 25.05 -12.11
CA ILE A 34 -6.17 23.98 -12.46
C ILE A 34 -5.04 23.89 -11.43
N TYR A 35 -4.75 22.67 -10.98
CA TYR A 35 -3.47 22.28 -10.41
C TYR A 35 -2.57 21.72 -11.50
N ARG A 36 -1.29 22.11 -11.53
CA ARG A 36 -0.27 21.55 -12.43
C ARG A 36 1.02 21.29 -11.66
N THR A 37 1.65 20.14 -11.91
CA THR A 37 3.05 19.97 -11.49
C THR A 37 3.96 20.79 -12.39
N PRO A 38 5.16 21.20 -11.91
CA PRO A 38 6.20 21.71 -12.79
C PRO A 38 6.44 20.72 -13.95
N THR A 39 6.60 21.25 -15.16
CA THR A 39 6.93 20.44 -16.33
C THR A 39 8.42 20.09 -16.29
N SER A 40 8.79 18.90 -16.78
CA SER A 40 10.20 18.48 -16.87
C SER A 40 10.51 17.91 -18.25
N THR A 41 11.67 18.26 -18.80
CA THR A 41 12.16 17.84 -20.13
C THR A 41 12.49 16.35 -20.24
N ALA A 42 12.63 15.67 -19.11
CA ALA A 42 13.28 14.36 -19.05
C ALA A 42 12.34 13.23 -18.67
N ASN A 43 11.01 13.41 -18.67
CA ASN A 43 10.12 12.31 -18.30
C ASN A 43 8.84 12.25 -19.12
N PHE A 44 8.37 11.04 -19.43
CA PHE A 44 6.96 10.84 -19.78
C PHE A 44 6.16 10.68 -18.49
N LEU A 45 4.97 11.26 -18.49
CA LEU A 45 4.08 11.30 -17.34
C LEU A 45 2.69 10.90 -17.80
N GLU A 46 2.12 9.90 -17.15
CA GLU A 46 0.70 9.61 -17.27
C GLU A 46 0.06 9.67 -15.90
N LEU A 47 -1.09 10.36 -15.84
CA LEU A 47 -1.95 10.32 -14.68
C LEU A 47 -3.05 9.29 -14.95
N ASN A 48 -3.06 8.24 -14.16
CA ASN A 48 -3.92 7.09 -14.40
C ASN A 48 -5.15 7.09 -13.47
N SER A 49 -5.07 7.71 -12.29
CA SER A 49 -6.18 7.70 -11.33
C SER A 49 -6.33 9.02 -10.56
N VAL A 50 -7.57 9.40 -10.29
CA VAL A 50 -7.96 10.56 -9.48
C VAL A 50 -9.07 10.13 -8.52
N VAL A 51 -8.85 10.31 -7.21
CA VAL A 51 -9.81 9.92 -6.16
C VAL A 51 -9.95 11.03 -5.13
N ILE A 52 -11.16 11.20 -4.59
CA ILE A 52 -11.43 12.08 -3.45
C ILE A 52 -11.41 11.23 -2.19
N THR A 53 -10.65 11.65 -1.18
CA THR A 53 -10.56 10.97 0.12
C THR A 53 -11.75 11.32 1.02
N HIS A 54 -11.94 10.56 2.10
CA HIS A 54 -12.97 10.82 3.13
C HIS A 54 -12.91 12.23 3.76
N ASN A 55 -11.77 12.93 3.70
CA ASN A 55 -11.60 14.30 4.20
C ASN A 55 -11.57 15.35 3.08
N ASN A 56 -12.17 15.06 1.92
CA ASN A 56 -12.28 15.93 0.74
C ASN A 56 -10.94 16.35 0.11
N LYS A 57 -9.83 15.72 0.50
CA LYS A 57 -8.55 15.86 -0.20
C LYS A 57 -8.62 15.06 -1.50
N ILE A 58 -7.76 15.40 -2.45
CA ILE A 58 -7.74 14.79 -3.77
C ILE A 58 -6.42 14.05 -3.93
N LEU A 59 -6.47 12.79 -4.30
CA LEU A 59 -5.30 11.99 -4.63
C LEU A 59 -5.20 11.85 -6.15
N LEU A 60 -4.01 12.06 -6.66
CA LEU A 60 -3.62 11.85 -8.04
C LEU A 60 -2.58 10.74 -8.06
N ALA A 61 -2.77 9.69 -8.84
CA ALA A 61 -1.78 8.63 -9.00
C ALA A 61 -1.44 8.43 -10.48
N GLY A 62 -0.16 8.23 -10.74
CA GLY A 62 0.39 8.06 -12.07
C GLY A 62 1.83 7.61 -12.00
N HIS A 63 2.47 7.49 -13.16
CA HIS A 63 3.89 7.18 -13.23
C HIS A 63 4.68 8.29 -13.88
N VAL A 64 5.97 8.31 -13.56
CA VAL A 64 6.97 9.17 -14.20
C VAL A 64 8.09 8.28 -14.67
N SER A 65 8.34 8.28 -15.98
CA SER A 65 9.35 7.45 -16.61
C SER A 65 10.55 8.26 -17.06
N ASN A 66 11.74 7.70 -16.87
CA ASN A 66 12.96 8.24 -17.40
C ASN A 66 13.20 7.62 -18.80
N PRO A 67 13.20 8.43 -19.87
CA PRO A 67 13.38 7.96 -21.23
C PRO A 67 14.80 7.43 -21.49
N SER A 68 15.80 7.79 -20.67
CA SER A 68 17.18 7.36 -20.89
C SER A 68 17.42 5.88 -20.57
N ASN A 69 16.60 5.28 -19.71
CA ASN A 69 16.79 3.92 -19.22
C ASN A 69 15.49 3.12 -19.08
N LEU A 70 14.36 3.67 -19.57
CA LEU A 70 13.01 3.10 -19.48
C LEU A 70 12.52 2.80 -18.06
N SER A 71 13.24 3.25 -17.03
CA SER A 71 12.83 3.04 -15.64
C SER A 71 11.71 4.01 -15.30
N SER A 72 10.74 3.59 -14.50
CA SER A 72 9.69 4.51 -14.04
C SER A 72 9.36 4.35 -12.57
N SER A 73 8.67 5.35 -12.03
CA SER A 73 8.35 5.46 -10.62
C SER A 73 6.88 5.77 -10.45
N VAL A 74 6.24 5.14 -9.47
CA VAL A 74 4.90 5.50 -9.04
C VAL A 74 4.97 6.85 -8.31
N ARG A 75 4.13 7.78 -8.73
CA ARG A 75 3.97 9.10 -8.12
C ARG A 75 2.54 9.24 -7.63
N VAL A 76 2.39 9.59 -6.35
CA VAL A 76 1.09 9.93 -5.76
C VAL A 76 1.15 11.35 -5.21
N ILE A 77 0.25 12.22 -5.66
CA ILE A 77 0.15 13.61 -5.20
C ILE A 77 -1.13 13.77 -4.41
N ARG A 78 -1.07 14.46 -3.27
CA ARG A 78 -2.27 14.87 -2.54
C ARG A 78 -2.48 16.37 -2.63
N LEU A 79 -3.70 16.75 -3.00
CA LEU A 79 -4.16 18.12 -3.01
C LEU A 79 -5.19 18.35 -1.90
N MET A 80 -5.21 19.57 -1.40
CA MET A 80 -6.29 20.12 -0.58
C MET A 80 -7.56 20.26 -1.42
N PRO A 81 -8.75 20.37 -0.79
CA PRO A 81 -10.02 20.51 -1.52
C PRO A 81 -10.03 21.70 -2.49
N ASN A 82 -9.27 22.75 -2.20
CA ASN A 82 -9.11 23.94 -3.04
C ASN A 82 -8.06 23.78 -4.15
N GLY A 83 -7.46 22.60 -4.34
CA GLY A 83 -6.49 22.33 -5.39
C GLY A 83 -5.04 22.74 -5.08
N ALA A 84 -4.76 23.30 -3.89
CA ALA A 84 -3.39 23.51 -3.44
C ALA A 84 -2.72 22.16 -3.09
N ALA A 85 -1.41 22.04 -3.26
CA ALA A 85 -0.68 20.85 -2.80
C ALA A 85 -0.76 20.72 -1.26
N ASP A 86 -0.96 19.50 -0.77
CA ASP A 86 -0.97 19.23 0.67
C ASP A 86 0.45 18.93 1.18
N ASN A 87 1.18 19.97 1.56
CA ASN A 87 2.57 19.86 2.00
C ASN A 87 2.80 19.00 3.26
N SER A 88 1.75 18.59 3.97
CA SER A 88 1.85 17.63 5.09
C SER A 88 2.00 16.19 4.63
N PHE A 89 1.70 15.89 3.36
CA PHE A 89 1.76 14.54 2.81
C PHE A 89 3.21 14.12 2.55
N ASN A 90 3.56 12.91 3.01
CA ASN A 90 4.88 12.29 2.91
C ASN A 90 6.03 13.09 3.58
N GLY A 91 5.71 14.10 4.40
CA GLY A 91 6.69 14.85 5.21
C GLY A 91 7.77 15.63 4.44
N ASN A 92 7.72 15.67 3.10
CA ASN A 92 8.75 16.27 2.25
C ASN A 92 8.43 17.69 1.78
N GLY A 93 7.30 18.26 2.23
CA GLY A 93 6.88 19.62 1.89
C GLY A 93 6.39 19.82 0.46
N SER A 94 6.33 18.77 -0.37
CA SER A 94 5.87 18.85 -1.78
C SER A 94 4.47 18.29 -2.02
N GLY A 95 3.86 17.73 -0.97
CA GLY A 95 2.59 17.01 -1.07
C GLY A 95 2.63 15.80 -1.99
N THR A 96 3.82 15.28 -2.26
CA THR A 96 4.05 14.22 -3.23
C THR A 96 4.77 13.05 -2.58
N TYR A 97 4.21 11.87 -2.78
CA TYR A 97 4.89 10.61 -2.59
C TYR A 97 5.56 10.16 -3.88
N TYR A 98 6.80 9.70 -3.73
CA TYR A 98 7.62 9.14 -4.80
C TYR A 98 8.13 7.78 -4.36
N LYS A 99 7.83 6.74 -5.14
CA LYS A 99 8.54 5.47 -5.02
C LYS A 99 9.18 5.14 -6.34
N ASN A 100 10.52 5.16 -6.33
CA ASN A 100 11.26 4.45 -7.34
C ASN A 100 11.09 2.96 -7.08
N LEU A 101 10.39 2.28 -7.98
CA LEU A 101 10.26 0.84 -7.93
C LEU A 101 11.52 0.24 -8.56
N SER A 102 12.68 0.49 -7.95
CA SER A 102 13.99 0.15 -8.51
C SER A 102 14.22 -1.37 -8.44
N HIS A 103 13.69 -2.10 -9.41
CA HIS A 103 14.34 -3.28 -9.95
C HIS A 103 14.74 -2.95 -11.39
N ASP A 104 15.97 -3.29 -11.76
CA ASP A 104 16.64 -2.90 -12.99
C ASP A 104 15.73 -2.82 -14.22
N SER A 105 15.69 -1.64 -14.86
CA SER A 105 15.00 -1.41 -16.14
C SER A 105 13.54 -1.88 -16.17
N THR A 106 12.78 -1.61 -15.10
CA THR A 106 11.34 -1.88 -15.03
C THR A 106 10.52 -0.61 -15.29
N PHE A 107 9.55 -0.75 -16.17
CA PHE A 107 8.49 0.22 -16.36
C PHE A 107 7.28 -0.18 -15.51
N VAL A 108 6.61 0.78 -14.88
CA VAL A 108 5.58 0.56 -13.87
C VAL A 108 4.37 1.43 -14.19
N ILE A 109 3.20 0.83 -14.12
CA ILE A 109 1.93 1.47 -14.46
C ILE A 109 1.00 1.30 -13.27
N PRO A 110 0.80 2.34 -12.44
CA PRO A 110 -0.23 2.35 -11.42
C PRO A 110 -1.58 2.58 -12.09
N ASN A 111 -2.36 1.52 -12.29
CA ASN A 111 -3.62 1.60 -13.02
C ASN A 111 -4.74 2.21 -12.20
N ALA A 112 -4.83 1.87 -10.91
CA ALA A 112 -5.93 2.30 -10.05
C ALA A 112 -5.47 2.62 -8.63
N LEU A 113 -6.26 3.47 -7.98
CA LEU A 113 -6.08 3.89 -6.59
C LEU A 113 -7.42 3.78 -5.87
N ALA A 114 -7.39 3.31 -4.62
CA ALA A 114 -8.54 3.33 -3.72
C ALA A 114 -8.14 3.82 -2.33
N VAL A 115 -9.11 4.41 -1.63
CA VAL A 115 -8.96 4.88 -0.25
C VAL A 115 -9.76 3.96 0.65
N HIS A 116 -9.07 3.29 1.55
CA HIS A 116 -9.68 2.41 2.53
C HIS A 116 -10.39 3.24 3.63
N PRO A 117 -11.45 2.74 4.29
CA PRO A 117 -12.15 3.45 5.38
C PRO A 117 -11.27 4.01 6.50
N ASP A 118 -10.14 3.38 6.79
CA ASP A 118 -9.13 3.86 7.75
C ASP A 118 -8.23 4.99 7.22
N SER A 119 -8.54 5.50 6.02
CA SER A 119 -7.78 6.50 5.26
C SER A 119 -6.39 6.06 4.75
N SER A 120 -6.07 4.76 4.81
CA SER A 120 -4.94 4.24 4.04
C SER A 120 -5.27 4.21 2.55
N ILE A 121 -4.22 4.32 1.74
CA ILE A 121 -4.30 4.50 0.30
C ILE A 121 -3.67 3.27 -0.34
N TYR A 122 -4.39 2.65 -1.27
CA TYR A 122 -3.91 1.50 -2.03
C TYR A 122 -3.73 1.92 -3.47
N VAL A 123 -2.58 1.57 -4.05
CA VAL A 123 -2.29 1.74 -5.47
C VAL A 123 -2.00 0.38 -6.04
N VAL A 124 -2.71 0.01 -7.10
CA VAL A 124 -2.53 -1.26 -7.80
C VAL A 124 -2.04 -1.01 -9.21
N GLY A 125 -1.30 -1.97 -9.75
CA GLY A 125 -0.76 -1.85 -11.09
C GLY A 125 0.04 -3.05 -11.53
N GLY A 126 0.78 -2.84 -12.60
CA GLY A 126 1.75 -3.80 -13.12
C GLY A 126 3.08 -3.15 -13.42
N SER A 127 4.13 -3.94 -13.37
CA SER A 127 5.44 -3.61 -13.90
C SER A 127 5.79 -4.55 -15.04
N PHE A 128 6.55 -4.08 -16.02
CA PHE A 128 7.18 -4.93 -17.01
C PHE A 128 8.66 -4.59 -17.12
N ASN A 129 9.48 -5.61 -17.38
CA ASN A 129 10.92 -5.45 -17.54
C ASN A 129 11.33 -5.55 -19.03
N ASN A 130 12.60 -5.30 -19.32
CA ASN A 130 13.15 -5.43 -20.67
C ASN A 130 13.11 -6.85 -21.25
N SER A 131 12.89 -7.90 -20.42
CA SER A 131 12.68 -9.26 -20.91
C SER A 131 11.22 -9.57 -21.25
N GLY A 132 10.32 -8.57 -21.16
CA GLY A 132 8.89 -8.73 -21.44
C GLY A 132 8.11 -9.44 -20.33
N SER A 133 8.70 -9.61 -19.15
CA SER A 133 8.03 -10.23 -18.00
C SER A 133 7.19 -9.21 -17.26
N TYR A 134 5.94 -9.56 -16.96
CA TYR A 134 5.02 -8.73 -16.20
C TYR A 134 5.00 -9.15 -14.73
N SER A 135 4.78 -8.19 -13.84
CA SER A 135 4.55 -8.46 -12.43
C SER A 135 3.50 -7.51 -11.88
N GLN A 136 2.54 -8.04 -11.14
CA GLN A 136 1.56 -7.23 -10.44
C GLN A 136 2.17 -6.60 -9.19
N PHE A 137 1.66 -5.43 -8.80
CA PHE A 137 1.98 -4.84 -7.51
C PHE A 137 0.76 -4.25 -6.81
N ILE A 138 0.83 -4.26 -5.48
CA ILE A 138 -0.03 -3.48 -4.60
C ILE A 138 0.89 -2.67 -3.67
N ILE A 139 0.75 -1.34 -3.70
CA ILE A 139 1.43 -0.41 -2.81
C ILE A 139 0.41 0.11 -1.81
N ARG A 140 0.78 0.09 -0.53
CA ARG A 140 -0.01 0.74 0.52
C ARG A 140 0.71 1.94 1.09
N ILE A 141 -0.01 3.05 1.18
CA ILE A 141 0.48 4.32 1.72
C ILE A 141 -0.42 4.67 2.90
N LYS A 142 0.18 5.06 4.02
CA LYS A 142 -0.54 5.55 5.19
C LYS A 142 -1.27 6.85 4.85
N GLN A 143 -2.26 7.22 5.66
CA GLN A 143 -2.96 8.50 5.48
C GLN A 143 -1.98 9.69 5.45
N ASN A 144 -0.87 9.66 6.17
CA ASN A 144 0.10 10.75 6.14
C ASN A 144 1.01 10.75 4.90
N GLY A 145 0.87 9.81 3.97
CA GLY A 145 1.67 9.70 2.75
C GLY A 145 2.96 8.90 2.90
N VAL A 146 3.24 8.39 4.10
CA VAL A 146 4.38 7.50 4.32
C VAL A 146 4.02 6.11 3.81
N LEU A 147 4.94 5.48 3.09
CA LEU A 147 4.78 4.09 2.65
C LEU A 147 4.54 3.16 3.84
N ASP A 148 3.55 2.29 3.74
CA ASP A 148 3.28 1.31 4.76
C ASP A 148 4.05 0.01 4.49
N SER A 149 5.19 -0.17 5.15
CA SER A 149 6.06 -1.35 4.99
C SER A 149 5.49 -2.64 5.59
N THR A 150 4.40 -2.57 6.35
CA THR A 150 3.88 -3.70 7.14
C THR A 150 3.16 -4.76 6.32
N ILE A 151 2.76 -4.45 5.08
CA ILE A 151 2.03 -5.36 4.19
C ILE A 151 2.92 -6.28 3.34
N SER A 152 4.24 -6.23 3.52
CA SER A 152 5.19 -7.00 2.71
C SER A 152 6.07 -7.90 3.57
N THR A 153 6.27 -9.14 3.13
CA THR A 153 7.28 -10.07 3.69
C THR A 153 8.72 -9.59 3.51
N GLU A 154 8.94 -8.48 2.78
CA GLU A 154 10.25 -7.88 2.52
C GLU A 154 10.42 -6.45 3.11
N GLY A 155 9.54 -6.03 4.04
CA GLY A 155 9.67 -4.72 4.73
C GLY A 155 9.64 -3.48 3.80
N SER A 156 9.21 -3.64 2.55
CA SER A 156 9.21 -2.63 1.50
C SER A 156 7.86 -1.96 1.28
N GLY A 157 6.77 -2.52 1.81
CA GLY A 157 5.38 -2.02 1.65
C GLY A 157 4.74 -2.41 0.33
N TRP A 158 5.28 -3.46 -0.28
CA TRP A 158 4.94 -4.00 -1.58
C TRP A 158 4.47 -5.43 -1.41
N TYR A 159 3.27 -5.77 -1.87
CA TYR A 159 2.91 -7.17 -2.02
C TYR A 159 3.36 -7.63 -3.42
N TYR A 160 4.36 -8.52 -3.44
CA TYR A 160 4.85 -9.23 -4.61
C TYR A 160 4.51 -10.71 -4.43
N SER A 161 3.64 -11.26 -5.26
CA SER A 161 3.41 -12.71 -5.30
C SER A 161 4.16 -13.31 -6.49
N ASN A 162 5.45 -13.59 -6.33
CA ASN A 162 6.11 -14.57 -7.21
C ASN A 162 6.01 -16.00 -6.70
N GLN A 163 5.38 -16.23 -5.56
CA GLN A 163 5.13 -17.59 -5.06
C GLN A 163 3.95 -18.20 -5.83
N GLY A 164 4.12 -18.46 -7.13
CA GLY A 164 3.09 -19.15 -7.94
C GLY A 164 3.08 -18.95 -9.46
N GLY A 165 3.81 -17.98 -10.04
CA GLY A 165 4.20 -18.01 -11.46
C GLY A 165 3.19 -17.53 -12.51
N LEU A 166 2.66 -16.31 -12.42
CA LEU A 166 1.79 -15.77 -13.48
C LEU A 166 2.18 -14.31 -13.81
N ASN A 167 2.40 -14.02 -15.10
CA ASN A 167 2.63 -12.67 -15.64
C ASN A 167 1.31 -11.89 -15.55
N ALA A 168 1.11 -11.05 -14.54
CA ALA A 168 -0.17 -10.38 -14.34
C ALA A 168 -0.06 -8.85 -14.17
N MET A 169 -1.14 -8.15 -14.53
CA MET A 169 -1.34 -6.73 -14.27
C MET A 169 -2.67 -6.52 -13.54
N LEU A 170 -2.65 -5.77 -12.43
CA LEU A 170 -3.87 -5.31 -11.78
C LEU A 170 -4.34 -4.02 -12.43
N ASN A 171 -5.59 -3.97 -12.85
CA ASN A 171 -6.19 -2.85 -13.57
C ASN A 171 -7.14 -2.04 -12.70
N ASP A 172 -7.81 -2.68 -11.73
CA ASP A 172 -8.80 -2.02 -10.89
C ASP A 172 -8.74 -2.52 -9.45
N ILE A 173 -9.20 -1.69 -8.52
CA ILE A 173 -9.29 -1.96 -7.09
C ILE A 173 -10.56 -1.35 -6.52
N VAL A 174 -11.34 -2.16 -5.80
CA VAL A 174 -12.47 -1.70 -5.01
C VAL A 174 -12.38 -2.24 -3.60
N ILE A 175 -12.84 -1.46 -2.63
CA ILE A 175 -12.80 -1.80 -1.20
C ILE A 175 -14.23 -1.81 -0.69
N ASP A 176 -14.66 -2.94 -0.15
CA ASP A 176 -16.00 -3.12 0.40
C ASP A 176 -16.10 -2.62 1.86
N ALA A 177 -17.33 -2.45 2.35
CA ALA A 177 -17.64 -1.95 3.68
C ALA A 177 -17.04 -2.80 4.81
N ASP A 178 -16.81 -4.09 4.57
CA ASP A 178 -16.18 -5.01 5.52
C ASP A 178 -14.63 -4.98 5.49
N SER A 179 -14.04 -4.01 4.77
CA SER A 179 -12.59 -3.87 4.54
C SER A 179 -11.97 -4.94 3.64
N THR A 180 -12.77 -5.73 2.91
CA THR A 180 -12.25 -6.61 1.86
C THR A 180 -11.80 -5.77 0.65
N ILE A 181 -10.61 -6.08 0.14
CA ILE A 181 -10.00 -5.43 -1.02
C ILE A 181 -10.15 -6.38 -2.21
N PHE A 182 -10.92 -5.98 -3.20
CA PHE A 182 -11.03 -6.69 -4.47
C PHE A 182 -10.12 -6.03 -5.49
N VAL A 183 -9.34 -6.83 -6.21
CA VAL A 183 -8.54 -6.36 -7.33
C VAL A 183 -8.86 -7.19 -8.57
N GLY A 184 -9.00 -6.50 -9.70
CA GLY A 184 -9.25 -7.10 -11.00
C GLY A 184 -8.09 -6.80 -11.94
N GLY A 185 -7.76 -7.75 -12.82
CA GLY A 185 -6.60 -7.66 -13.68
C GLY A 185 -6.65 -8.60 -14.87
N ALA A 186 -5.59 -8.56 -15.67
CA ALA A 186 -5.36 -9.54 -16.72
C ALA A 186 -4.09 -10.33 -16.39
N GLU A 187 -4.15 -11.62 -16.66
CA GLU A 187 -3.04 -12.54 -16.58
C GLU A 187 -2.63 -12.93 -18.01
N GLU A 188 -1.35 -12.78 -18.33
CA GLU A 188 -0.77 -13.36 -19.54
C GLU A 188 -0.50 -14.86 -19.26
N SER A 189 -1.35 -15.71 -19.82
CA SER A 189 -1.15 -17.16 -19.81
C SER A 189 0.01 -17.54 -20.74
N ILE A 190 0.65 -18.69 -20.54
CA ILE A 190 1.62 -19.22 -21.53
C ILE A 190 0.84 -19.67 -22.78
N GLY A 191 0.74 -18.79 -23.78
CA GLY A 191 -0.12 -18.92 -24.95
C GLY A 191 -0.89 -17.63 -25.18
N THR A 192 -1.25 -17.27 -26.42
CA THR A 192 -1.66 -15.91 -26.84
C THR A 192 -2.97 -15.35 -26.25
N ASN A 193 -3.48 -15.87 -25.13
CA ASN A 193 -4.70 -15.43 -24.48
C ASN A 193 -4.40 -14.80 -23.12
N ASN A 194 -4.94 -13.60 -22.91
CA ASN A 194 -5.02 -12.99 -21.59
C ASN A 194 -6.23 -13.57 -20.85
N ASP A 195 -6.01 -14.16 -19.68
CA ASP A 195 -7.06 -14.64 -18.79
C ASP A 195 -7.48 -13.55 -17.79
N LEU A 196 -8.74 -13.57 -17.35
CA LEU A 196 -9.24 -12.63 -16.34
C LEU A 196 -8.70 -13.02 -14.95
N LEU A 197 -7.98 -12.12 -14.30
CA LEU A 197 -7.60 -12.25 -12.90
C LEU A 197 -8.60 -11.49 -12.02
N LEU A 198 -9.24 -12.20 -11.10
CA LEU A 198 -10.00 -11.59 -10.00
C LEU A 198 -9.48 -12.17 -8.68
N ALA A 199 -8.97 -11.29 -7.82
CA ALA A 199 -8.52 -11.67 -6.49
C ALA A 199 -9.25 -10.84 -5.43
N ALA A 200 -9.70 -11.54 -4.39
CA ALA A 200 -10.23 -10.91 -3.18
C ALA A 200 -9.22 -11.11 -2.06
N TYR A 201 -8.61 -10.02 -1.62
CA TYR A 201 -7.76 -9.98 -0.45
C TYR A 201 -8.58 -9.43 0.69
N LYS A 202 -8.90 -10.27 1.69
CA LYS A 202 -9.33 -9.71 2.96
C LYS A 202 -8.14 -8.98 3.54
N ARG A 203 -8.27 -7.68 3.77
CA ARG A 203 -7.26 -6.91 4.50
C ARG A 203 -6.95 -7.68 5.78
N LEU A 204 -5.74 -8.25 5.90
CA LEU A 204 -5.17 -8.52 7.21
C LEU A 204 -5.13 -7.13 7.85
N PRO A 205 -5.89 -6.88 8.92
CA PRO A 205 -6.10 -5.50 9.33
C PRO A 205 -4.73 -4.83 9.60
N ASP A 206 -4.66 -3.51 9.56
CA ASP A 206 -3.45 -2.80 9.96
C ASP A 206 -3.60 -2.50 11.43
N ILE A 207 -3.24 -3.47 12.25
CA ILE A 207 -4.03 -3.71 13.47
C ILE A 207 -3.47 -2.96 14.66
N ALA A 208 -3.92 -1.72 14.79
CA ALA A 208 -4.42 -1.31 16.09
C ALA A 208 -5.61 -2.22 16.44
N GLY A 209 -5.42 -3.18 17.36
CA GLY A 209 -6.49 -4.00 17.92
C GLY A 209 -6.50 -5.51 17.58
N ILE A 210 -5.48 -6.09 16.94
CA ILE A 210 -5.49 -7.55 16.73
C ILE A 210 -5.23 -8.23 18.05
N THR A 211 -5.92 -9.34 18.26
CA THR A 211 -5.64 -10.22 19.37
C THR A 211 -5.10 -11.53 18.82
N TYR A 212 -3.82 -11.79 19.03
CA TYR A 212 -3.22 -13.11 18.82
C TYR A 212 -3.44 -13.92 20.09
N ILE A 213 -4.10 -15.08 20.00
CA ILE A 213 -4.37 -15.91 21.18
C ILE A 213 -3.52 -17.18 21.09
N PHE A 214 -2.55 -17.32 22.00
CA PHE A 214 -1.86 -18.57 22.24
C PHE A 214 -2.71 -19.42 23.17
N ASN A 215 -3.30 -20.51 22.66
CA ASN A 215 -4.14 -21.42 23.42
C ASN A 215 -3.61 -22.87 23.44
N GLY A 216 -2.48 -23.12 22.78
CA GLY A 216 -1.78 -24.41 22.78
C GLY A 216 -0.78 -24.59 23.92
N ASN A 217 0.26 -25.38 23.68
CA ASN A 217 1.33 -25.66 24.64
C ASN A 217 2.66 -25.90 23.90
N GLY A 218 3.74 -25.27 24.35
CA GLY A 218 5.08 -25.43 23.78
C GLY A 218 5.50 -24.24 22.92
N LEU A 219 6.11 -24.52 21.76
CA LEU A 219 6.84 -23.52 20.98
C LEU A 219 5.95 -22.42 20.41
N TRP A 220 6.41 -21.19 20.53
CA TRP A 220 5.79 -19.99 19.94
C TRP A 220 5.76 -20.03 18.42
N THR A 221 6.74 -20.69 17.79
CA THR A 221 6.82 -20.84 16.33
C THR A 221 5.88 -21.90 15.75
N ASP A 222 5.30 -22.76 16.60
CA ASP A 222 4.35 -23.77 16.12
C ASP A 222 2.97 -23.13 15.93
N ALA A 223 2.54 -23.00 14.67
CA ALA A 223 1.27 -22.40 14.32
C ALA A 223 0.08 -23.11 14.96
N ALA A 224 0.17 -24.42 15.23
CA ALA A 224 -0.92 -25.18 15.86
C ALA A 224 -1.23 -24.73 17.29
N ASN A 225 -0.30 -24.01 17.95
CA ASN A 225 -0.51 -23.45 19.28
C ASN A 225 -1.27 -22.12 19.29
N TRP A 226 -1.56 -21.56 18.11
CA TRP A 226 -2.23 -20.27 17.96
C TRP A 226 -3.64 -20.46 17.43
N GLN A 227 -4.56 -19.66 17.98
CA GLN A 227 -5.93 -19.61 17.48
C GLN A 227 -5.92 -19.28 15.98
N SER A 228 -6.63 -20.09 15.19
CA SER A 228 -6.69 -19.96 13.72
C SER A 228 -5.33 -20.10 13.03
N ASN A 229 -4.35 -20.75 13.66
CA ASN A 229 -2.97 -20.89 13.16
C ASN A 229 -2.26 -19.55 12.91
N LEU A 230 -2.69 -18.49 13.62
CA LEU A 230 -2.22 -17.13 13.41
C LEU A 230 -1.08 -16.77 14.38
N VAL A 231 0.16 -17.00 13.95
CA VAL A 231 1.37 -16.65 14.71
C VAL A 231 1.62 -15.13 14.60
N PRO A 232 1.95 -14.43 15.70
CA PRO A 232 2.30 -13.01 15.63
C PRO A 232 3.60 -12.78 14.84
N PRO A 233 3.72 -11.66 14.09
CA PRO A 233 4.95 -11.30 13.42
C PRO A 233 6.03 -10.92 14.44
N THR A 234 7.31 -11.03 14.05
CA THR A 234 8.47 -10.65 14.88
C THR A 234 8.38 -9.22 15.44
N ASN A 235 7.86 -8.26 14.66
CA ASN A 235 7.57 -6.92 15.16
C ASN A 235 6.05 -6.79 15.30
N LEU A 236 5.56 -6.87 16.54
CA LEU A 236 4.15 -6.77 16.86
C LEU A 236 3.70 -5.31 16.63
N PRO A 237 2.70 -5.05 15.77
CA PRO A 237 2.34 -3.70 15.37
C PRO A 237 1.69 -2.89 16.50
N ASN A 238 1.70 -1.56 16.34
CA ASN A 238 1.07 -0.61 17.27
C ASN A 238 -0.41 -0.97 17.51
N GLY A 239 -0.77 -1.13 18.78
CA GLY A 239 -2.14 -1.40 19.23
C GLY A 239 -2.54 -2.89 19.21
N ALA A 240 -1.67 -3.78 18.78
CA ALA A 240 -1.89 -5.22 18.82
C ALA A 240 -1.75 -5.80 20.24
N THR A 241 -2.50 -6.86 20.51
CA THR A 241 -2.49 -7.61 21.77
C THR A 241 -2.11 -9.06 21.48
N ILE A 242 -1.17 -9.61 22.23
CA ILE A 242 -1.02 -11.07 22.36
C ILE A 242 -1.66 -11.48 23.67
N ILE A 243 -2.54 -12.48 23.67
CA ILE A 243 -3.10 -13.12 24.86
C ILE A 243 -2.49 -14.51 25.00
N ILE A 244 -1.83 -14.76 26.13
CA ILE A 244 -1.34 -16.09 26.50
C ILE A 244 -2.39 -16.75 27.38
N ALA A 245 -3.10 -17.73 26.81
CA ALA A 245 -4.20 -18.46 27.43
C ALA A 245 -4.13 -19.98 27.13
N PRO A 246 -3.01 -20.66 27.43
CA PRO A 246 -2.90 -22.11 27.28
C PRO A 246 -3.89 -22.86 28.17
N ALA A 247 -4.16 -24.12 27.82
CA ALA A 247 -4.88 -25.04 28.71
C ALA A 247 -4.13 -25.21 30.07
N LEU A 248 -4.80 -25.78 31.08
CA LEU A 248 -4.24 -25.95 32.43
C LEU A 248 -2.86 -26.64 32.38
N ASN A 249 -1.85 -26.01 33.01
CA ASN A 249 -0.44 -26.41 33.02
C ASN A 249 0.31 -26.27 31.68
N GLY A 250 -0.28 -25.65 30.66
CA GLY A 250 0.41 -25.32 29.43
C GLY A 250 1.30 -24.08 29.58
N THR A 251 2.38 -24.06 28.80
CA THR A 251 3.37 -22.98 28.77
C THR A 251 3.57 -22.51 27.33
N ALA A 252 3.52 -21.20 27.10
CA ALA A 252 3.96 -20.60 25.86
C ALA A 252 5.48 -20.37 25.90
N ILE A 253 6.24 -21.00 25.01
CA ILE A 253 7.71 -20.89 24.95
C ILE A 253 8.08 -19.95 23.81
N LEU A 254 8.32 -18.67 24.11
CA LEU A 254 8.87 -17.69 23.17
C LEU A 254 10.32 -18.05 22.86
N ASN A 255 10.53 -18.84 21.80
CA ASN A 255 11.82 -19.35 21.33
C ASN A 255 12.44 -18.52 20.20
N VAL A 256 11.82 -17.39 19.85
CA VAL A 256 12.27 -16.49 18.78
C VAL A 256 12.29 -15.03 19.25
N PRO A 257 13.01 -14.13 18.56
CA PRO A 257 12.90 -12.71 18.82
C PRO A 257 11.47 -12.18 18.61
N GLN A 258 11.02 -11.33 19.51
CA GLN A 258 9.76 -10.61 19.45
C GLN A 258 9.98 -9.16 19.90
N THR A 259 9.63 -8.20 19.06
CA THR A 259 9.59 -6.77 19.36
C THR A 259 8.13 -6.35 19.50
N ILE A 260 7.81 -5.54 20.50
CA ILE A 260 6.50 -4.93 20.71
C ILE A 260 6.60 -3.45 20.35
N GLU A 261 5.98 -3.02 19.25
CA GLU A 261 5.96 -1.60 18.86
C GLU A 261 5.11 -0.77 19.85
N PRO A 262 5.33 0.56 19.94
CA PRO A 262 4.57 1.43 20.83
C PRO A 262 3.06 1.22 20.68
N GLY A 263 2.35 1.06 21.81
CA GLY A 263 0.91 0.78 21.84
C GLY A 263 0.52 -0.70 21.75
N GLY A 264 1.44 -1.60 21.40
CA GLY A 264 1.24 -3.04 21.49
C GLY A 264 1.34 -3.57 22.93
N ARG A 265 0.81 -4.77 23.20
CA ARG A 265 0.89 -5.41 24.53
C ARG A 265 0.85 -6.93 24.48
N ILE A 266 1.41 -7.57 25.50
CA ILE A 266 1.20 -8.99 25.82
C ILE A 266 0.41 -9.06 27.13
N VAL A 267 -0.64 -9.87 27.15
CA VAL A 267 -1.48 -10.17 28.31
C VAL A 267 -1.34 -11.66 28.61
N VAL A 268 -0.86 -11.99 29.80
CA VAL A 268 -0.80 -13.38 30.27
C VAL A 268 -1.98 -13.61 31.19
N ASN A 269 -2.87 -14.53 30.83
CA ASN A 269 -4.07 -14.80 31.63
C ASN A 269 -3.72 -15.41 32.99
N ASN A 270 -4.66 -15.31 33.94
CA ASN A 270 -4.51 -15.96 35.25
C ASN A 270 -4.26 -17.47 35.08
N ASN A 271 -3.24 -17.99 35.76
CA ASN A 271 -2.77 -19.37 35.71
C ASN A 271 -2.14 -19.81 34.37
N ALA A 272 -1.82 -18.88 33.47
CA ALA A 272 -1.02 -19.15 32.28
C ALA A 272 0.48 -18.95 32.57
N ALA A 273 1.33 -19.73 31.89
CA ALA A 273 2.78 -19.57 31.92
C ALA A 273 3.30 -19.14 30.54
N MET A 274 4.21 -18.16 30.55
CA MET A 274 5.00 -17.77 29.38
C MET A 274 6.48 -17.84 29.76
N GLN A 275 7.25 -18.62 29.01
CA GLN A 275 8.69 -18.72 29.11
C GLN A 275 9.33 -17.95 27.96
N VAL A 276 10.32 -17.12 28.24
CA VAL A 276 11.09 -16.37 27.24
C VAL A 276 12.46 -16.99 27.12
N GLU A 277 12.70 -17.74 26.04
CA GLU A 277 14.00 -18.32 25.69
C GLU A 277 14.72 -17.51 24.61
N GLY A 278 13.95 -16.85 23.73
CA GLY A 278 14.43 -15.89 22.75
C GLY A 278 14.65 -14.49 23.34
N ASN A 279 14.44 -13.47 22.51
CA ASN A 279 14.57 -12.07 22.91
C ASN A 279 13.21 -11.38 22.87
N LEU A 280 12.77 -10.80 23.99
CA LEU A 280 11.60 -9.91 24.01
C LEU A 280 12.06 -8.46 24.14
N LYS A 281 11.73 -7.61 23.15
CA LYS A 281 11.99 -6.17 23.17
C LYS A 281 10.67 -5.41 23.24
N ILE A 282 10.60 -4.42 24.12
CA ILE A 282 9.44 -3.52 24.21
C ILE A 282 9.91 -2.15 23.74
N GLY A 283 9.30 -1.62 22.68
CA GLY A 283 9.59 -0.30 22.15
C GLY A 283 9.21 0.78 23.15
N ASN A 284 10.11 1.73 23.37
CA ASN A 284 9.86 2.94 24.17
C ASN A 284 9.02 3.96 23.39
#